data_AF-A0A2E9NPV1-F1
#
_entry.id   AF-A0A2E9NPV1-F1
#
_cell.length_a   1.000
_cell.length_b   1.000
_cell.length_c   1.000
_cell.angle_alpha   90.00
_cell.angle_beta   90.00
_cell.angle_gamma   90.00
#
_symmetry.space_group_name_H-M   'P 1'
#
loop_
_entity.id
_entity.type
_entity.pdbx_description
1 polymer ?
#
loop_
_entity_poly.entity_id
_entity_poly.type
_entity_poly.pdbx_seq_one_letter_code
_entity_poly.pdbx_strand_id
1 'polypeptide(L)'
;MNESTAPGLTGLADRKATRGPNLVTPNQPIVFDEEACNGCKLCVEACPIDVLAPQAGKGTVPLVLYPDECWYCGCCEMRCPEYEEGAIRVNLPLMQRARWKRQATGEHFRLGMKNPPPPNTRPPV
;
A
#
# COMPACT_ATOMS: atom_id res chain seq x y z
N MET A 1 47.20 -2.15 -9.87
CA MET A 1 46.66 -1.69 -8.58
C MET A 1 45.58 -2.69 -8.21
N ASN A 2 45.89 -3.62 -7.29
CA ASN A 2 45.02 -4.74 -6.96
C ASN A 2 43.73 -4.24 -6.29
N GLU A 3 42.58 -4.60 -6.86
CA GLU A 3 41.27 -4.50 -6.23
C GLU A 3 41.20 -5.47 -5.05
N SER A 4 41.79 -5.12 -3.92
CA SER A 4 41.45 -5.79 -2.66
C SER A 4 40.03 -5.38 -2.31
N THR A 5 39.08 -6.29 -2.56
CA THR A 5 37.67 -6.14 -2.21
C THR A 5 37.59 -5.68 -0.75
N ALA A 6 36.86 -4.58 -0.49
CA ALA A 6 36.84 -3.98 0.84
C ALA A 6 36.42 -5.02 1.90
N PRO A 7 37.08 -5.06 3.08
CA PRO A 7 36.79 -6.04 4.11
C PRO A 7 35.31 -5.94 4.53
N GLY A 8 34.57 -7.05 4.36
CA GLY A 8 33.12 -7.12 4.59
C GLY A 8 32.27 -7.33 3.34
N LEU A 9 32.84 -7.16 2.13
CA LEU A 9 32.16 -7.45 0.85
C LEU A 9 32.47 -8.84 0.29
N THR A 10 33.27 -9.64 1.01
CA THR A 10 33.61 -11.01 0.64
C THR A 10 32.34 -11.87 0.61
N GLY A 11 32.03 -12.44 -0.56
CA GLY A 11 30.82 -13.24 -0.79
C GLY A 11 29.56 -12.45 -1.14
N LEU A 12 29.63 -11.12 -1.28
CA LEU A 12 28.49 -10.33 -1.79
C LEU A 12 28.17 -10.68 -3.26
N ALA A 13 29.19 -10.98 -4.06
CA ALA A 13 29.03 -11.42 -5.45
C ALA A 13 28.30 -12.78 -5.58
N ASP A 14 28.41 -13.64 -4.56
CA ASP A 14 27.81 -14.97 -4.54
C ASP A 14 26.40 -14.97 -3.92
N ARG A 15 26.00 -13.86 -3.28
CA ARG A 15 24.63 -13.70 -2.78
C ARG A 15 23.69 -13.55 -3.96
N LYS A 16 22.96 -14.61 -4.27
CA LYS A 16 21.74 -14.49 -5.07
C LYS A 16 20.75 -13.64 -4.29
N ALA A 17 20.64 -12.37 -4.65
CA ALA A 17 19.58 -11.50 -4.17
C ALA A 17 18.24 -12.08 -4.67
N THR A 18 17.65 -12.98 -3.88
CA THR A 18 16.28 -13.40 -4.10
C THR A 18 15.39 -12.21 -3.82
N ARG A 19 14.60 -11.79 -4.80
CA ARG A 19 13.56 -10.77 -4.66
C ARG A 19 12.38 -11.34 -3.84
N GLY A 20 12.69 -11.85 -2.65
CA GLY A 20 11.70 -12.25 -1.67
C GLY A 20 11.19 -11.00 -0.95
N PRO A 21 9.93 -10.97 -0.51
CA PRO A 21 9.45 -9.89 0.34
C PRO A 21 10.38 -9.79 1.55
N ASN A 22 10.70 -8.55 1.96
CA ASN A 22 11.32 -8.37 3.26
C ASN A 22 10.40 -9.03 4.31
N LEU A 23 10.96 -9.66 5.37
CA LEU A 23 10.14 -10.34 6.38
C LEU A 23 9.04 -9.39 6.84
N VAL A 24 7.81 -9.68 6.43
CA VAL A 24 6.70 -8.78 6.64
C VAL A 24 6.44 -8.71 8.14
N THR A 25 6.63 -7.52 8.71
CA THR A 25 6.00 -7.13 9.97
C THR A 25 4.47 -7.29 9.81
N PRO A 26 3.66 -7.29 10.88
CA PRO A 26 2.20 -7.42 10.77
C PRO A 26 1.50 -6.28 9.98
N ASN A 27 2.27 -5.36 9.39
CA ASN A 27 1.77 -4.28 8.57
C ASN A 27 1.38 -4.78 7.18
N GLN A 28 0.07 -4.73 6.89
CA GLN A 28 -0.48 -5.02 5.57
C GLN A 28 -1.04 -3.72 4.98
N PRO A 29 -0.20 -2.83 4.41
CA PRO A 29 -0.62 -1.49 3.99
C PRO A 29 -1.43 -1.48 2.70
N ILE A 30 -1.25 -2.50 1.85
CA ILE A 30 -1.90 -2.64 0.56
C ILE A 30 -2.54 -4.03 0.54
N VAL A 31 -3.80 -4.08 0.16
CA VAL A 31 -4.57 -5.31 0.00
C VAL A 31 -4.96 -5.39 -1.48
N PHE A 32 -4.75 -6.55 -2.09
CA PHE A 32 -5.16 -6.80 -3.47
C PHE A 32 -6.29 -7.83 -3.48
N ASP A 33 -7.21 -7.66 -4.42
CA ASP A 33 -8.15 -8.69 -4.83
C ASP A 33 -7.59 -9.34 -6.11
N GLU A 34 -7.24 -10.62 -6.03
CA GLU A 34 -6.65 -11.35 -7.15
C GLU A 34 -7.65 -11.58 -8.29
N GLU A 35 -8.94 -11.62 -8.02
CA GLU A 35 -9.98 -11.86 -9.02
C GLU A 35 -10.26 -10.60 -9.86
N ALA A 36 -10.28 -9.44 -9.21
CA ALA A 36 -10.48 -8.15 -9.88
C ALA A 36 -9.19 -7.60 -10.51
N CYS A 37 -8.00 -8.03 -10.07
CA CYS A 37 -6.74 -7.51 -10.61
C CYS A 37 -6.43 -8.03 -12.02
N ASN A 38 -6.41 -7.14 -13.01
CA ASN A 38 -6.03 -7.48 -14.39
C ASN A 38 -4.50 -7.54 -14.63
N GLY A 39 -3.66 -7.27 -13.62
CA GLY A 39 -2.20 -7.33 -13.72
C GLY A 39 -1.56 -6.25 -14.60
N CYS A 40 -2.21 -5.08 -14.77
CA CYS A 40 -1.70 -3.97 -15.60
C CYS A 40 -0.44 -3.27 -15.08
N LYS A 41 -0.06 -3.48 -13.80
CA LYS A 41 1.14 -2.93 -13.14
C LYS A 41 1.20 -1.40 -12.99
N LEU A 42 0.14 -0.67 -13.34
CA LEU A 42 0.08 0.79 -13.17
C LEU A 42 0.27 1.24 -11.71
N CYS A 43 -0.17 0.43 -10.74
CA CYS A 43 0.04 0.70 -9.32
C CYS A 43 1.53 0.67 -8.92
N VAL A 44 2.36 -0.12 -9.60
CA VAL A 44 3.82 -0.16 -9.40
C VAL A 44 4.43 1.16 -9.84
N GLU A 45 4.09 1.64 -11.04
CA GLU A 45 4.56 2.93 -11.58
C GLU A 45 4.07 4.13 -10.77
N ALA A 46 2.87 4.03 -10.20
CA ALA A 46 2.25 5.10 -9.42
C ALA A 46 2.86 5.27 -8.02
N CYS A 47 3.62 4.29 -7.52
CA CYS A 47 4.14 4.34 -6.17
C CYS A 47 5.37 5.28 -6.11
N PRO A 48 5.30 6.42 -5.40
CA PRO A 48 6.40 7.39 -5.39
C PRO A 48 7.65 6.93 -4.62
N ILE A 49 7.55 5.80 -3.91
CA ILE A 49 8.58 5.26 -3.02
C ILE A 49 8.87 3.78 -3.30
N ASP A 50 8.41 3.26 -4.44
CA ASP A 50 8.74 1.93 -4.95
C ASP A 50 8.53 0.75 -3.98
N VAL A 51 7.47 0.79 -3.15
CA VAL A 51 7.16 -0.33 -2.23
C VAL A 51 6.58 -1.56 -2.93
N LEU A 52 6.15 -1.41 -4.18
CA LEU A 52 5.56 -2.47 -4.99
C LEU A 52 6.57 -2.94 -6.03
N ALA A 53 6.62 -4.25 -6.27
CA ALA A 53 7.43 -4.86 -7.33
C ALA A 53 6.53 -5.69 -8.27
N PRO A 54 6.78 -5.65 -9.59
CA PRO A 54 6.01 -6.46 -10.52
C PRO A 54 6.36 -7.94 -10.34
N GLN A 55 5.34 -8.80 -10.31
CA GLN A 55 5.52 -10.25 -10.34
C GLN A 55 5.58 -10.77 -11.79
N ALA A 56 6.23 -11.92 -11.98
CA ALA A 56 6.25 -12.63 -13.25
C ALA A 56 4.94 -13.39 -13.44
N GLY A 57 4.33 -13.28 -14.63
CA GLY A 57 3.00 -13.80 -14.94
C GLY A 57 2.08 -12.72 -15.47
N LYS A 58 1.10 -13.10 -16.29
CA LYS A 58 -0.01 -12.21 -16.69
C LYS A 58 -1.10 -12.30 -15.64
N GLY A 59 -1.73 -11.18 -15.30
CA GLY A 59 -2.81 -11.14 -14.30
C GLY A 59 -2.37 -11.35 -12.85
N THR A 60 -1.06 -11.34 -12.55
CA THR A 60 -0.59 -11.50 -11.17
C THR A 60 -0.62 -10.17 -10.44
N VAL A 61 -1.08 -10.18 -9.20
CA VAL A 61 -0.95 -9.04 -8.29
C VAL A 61 0.53 -8.69 -8.05
N PRO A 62 0.88 -7.41 -7.85
CA PRO A 62 2.24 -7.02 -7.49
C PRO A 62 2.65 -7.55 -6.11
N LEU A 63 3.95 -7.76 -5.94
CA LEU A 63 4.55 -8.04 -4.64
C LEU A 63 4.67 -6.75 -3.84
N VAL A 64 4.29 -6.77 -2.56
CA VAL A 64 4.59 -5.71 -1.61
C VAL A 64 5.97 -5.98 -1.01
N LEU A 65 7.00 -5.30 -1.54
CA LEU A 65 8.40 -5.57 -1.20
C LEU A 65 8.83 -4.88 0.10
N TYR A 66 8.36 -3.64 0.31
CA TYR A 66 8.71 -2.79 1.45
C TYR A 66 7.44 -2.26 2.15
N PRO A 67 6.66 -3.12 2.82
CA PRO A 67 5.38 -2.70 3.41
C PRO A 67 5.54 -1.59 4.47
N ASP A 68 6.64 -1.60 5.23
CA ASP A 68 6.89 -0.63 6.30
C ASP A 68 7.27 0.77 5.81
N GLU A 69 7.71 0.87 4.56
CA GLU A 69 8.00 2.17 3.95
C GLU A 69 6.74 2.83 3.37
N CYS A 70 5.60 2.12 3.31
CA CYS A 70 4.38 2.64 2.69
C CYS A 70 3.87 3.91 3.39
N TRP A 71 3.71 5.00 2.63
CA TRP A 71 3.19 6.27 3.14
C TRP A 71 1.66 6.33 3.22
N TYR A 72 0.97 5.27 2.78
CA TYR A 72 -0.50 5.22 2.72
C TYR A 72 -1.12 6.36 1.90
N CYS A 73 -0.39 6.86 0.90
CA CYS A 73 -0.79 8.02 0.09
C CYS A 73 -1.95 7.75 -0.89
N GLY A 74 -2.27 6.48 -1.17
CA GLY A 74 -3.36 6.13 -2.08
C GLY A 74 -3.05 6.27 -3.58
N CYS A 75 -1.85 6.70 -3.99
CA CYS A 75 -1.51 6.88 -5.40
C CYS A 75 -1.69 5.60 -6.23
N CYS A 76 -1.31 4.45 -5.66
CA CYS A 76 -1.48 3.14 -6.31
C CYS A 76 -2.95 2.74 -6.49
N GLU A 77 -3.81 3.11 -5.53
CA GLU A 77 -5.25 2.85 -5.56
C GLU A 77 -5.95 3.77 -6.57
N MET A 78 -5.68 5.08 -6.51
CA MET A 78 -6.23 6.05 -7.46
C MET A 78 -5.81 5.83 -8.91
N ARG A 79 -4.63 5.22 -9.14
CA ARG A 79 -4.17 4.91 -10.50
C ARG A 79 -4.76 3.61 -11.04
N CYS A 80 -5.31 2.75 -10.19
CA CYS A 80 -5.85 1.47 -10.62
C CYS A 80 -7.12 1.68 -11.47
N PRO A 81 -7.18 1.13 -12.70
CA PRO A 81 -8.39 1.22 -13.51
C PRO A 81 -9.58 0.48 -12.87
N GLU A 82 -9.29 -0.59 -12.11
CA GLU A 82 -10.29 -1.43 -11.44
C GLU A 82 -10.47 -1.04 -9.95
N TYR A 83 -10.20 0.22 -9.58
CA TYR A 83 -10.32 0.64 -8.18
C TYR A 83 -11.76 0.54 -7.66
N GLU A 84 -12.77 0.74 -8.51
CA GLU A 84 -14.19 0.64 -8.16
C GLU A 84 -14.62 -0.80 -7.88
N GLU A 85 -14.02 -1.76 -8.59
CA GLU A 85 -14.21 -3.20 -8.35
C GLU A 85 -13.43 -3.69 -7.11
N GLY A 86 -12.54 -2.86 -6.57
CA GLY A 86 -11.78 -3.16 -5.35
C GLY A 86 -10.50 -3.96 -5.59
N ALA A 87 -9.97 -3.98 -6.82
CA ALA A 87 -8.74 -4.73 -7.17
C ALA A 87 -7.52 -4.40 -6.30
N ILE A 88 -7.48 -3.19 -5.76
CA ILE A 88 -6.48 -2.72 -4.81
C ILE A 88 -7.16 -1.84 -3.76
N ARG A 89 -6.73 -1.95 -2.51
CA ARG A 89 -7.15 -1.07 -1.42
C ARG A 89 -5.99 -0.68 -0.52
N VAL A 90 -5.86 0.60 -0.19
CA VAL A 90 -4.94 1.02 0.87
C VAL A 90 -5.58 0.77 2.24
N ASN A 91 -4.94 -0.07 3.05
CA ASN A 91 -5.32 -0.31 4.43
C ASN A 91 -4.70 0.79 5.33
N LEU A 92 -5.43 1.89 5.48
CA LEU A 92 -4.98 3.02 6.30
C LEU A 92 -4.69 2.59 7.75
N PRO A 93 -3.58 3.06 8.36
CA PRO A 93 -3.25 2.77 9.75
C PRO A 93 -4.27 3.43 10.67
N LEU A 94 -4.40 2.92 11.89
CA LEU A 94 -5.40 3.40 12.86
C LEU A 94 -5.38 4.93 13.03
N MET A 95 -4.19 5.54 12.99
CA MET A 95 -3.99 6.97 13.18
C MET A 95 -4.48 7.83 12.00
N GLN A 96 -4.55 7.28 10.79
CA GLN A 96 -5.02 7.97 9.58
C GLN A 96 -6.49 7.68 9.26
N ARG A 97 -7.12 6.69 9.92
CA ARG A 97 -8.54 6.40 9.72
C ARG A 97 -9.37 7.57 10.21
N ALA A 98 -10.04 8.24 9.27
CA ALA A 98 -10.84 9.42 9.54
C ALA A 98 -11.87 9.15 10.65
N ARG A 99 -11.76 9.91 11.73
CA ARG A 99 -12.73 9.95 12.83
C ARG A 99 -13.27 11.36 12.95
N TRP A 100 -14.57 11.50 13.12
CA TRP A 100 -15.16 12.79 13.49
C TRP A 100 -15.93 12.65 14.79
N LYS A 101 -15.95 13.73 15.56
CA LYS A 101 -16.69 13.83 16.82
C LYS A 101 -17.83 14.81 16.62
N ARG A 102 -19.05 14.43 16.96
CA ARG A 102 -20.17 15.38 16.97
C ARG A 102 -20.00 16.30 18.18
N GLN A 103 -19.96 17.60 17.95
CA GLN A 103 -19.74 18.59 19.01
C GLN A 103 -20.85 18.54 20.07
N ALA A 104 -22.11 18.41 19.66
CA ALA A 104 -23.27 18.44 20.55
C ALA A 104 -23.39 17.21 21.47
N THR A 105 -23.14 16.00 20.95
CA THR A 105 -23.35 14.75 21.70
C THR A 105 -22.05 14.16 22.24
N GLY A 106 -20.89 14.58 21.72
CA GLY A 106 -19.61 13.98 22.02
C GLY A 106 -19.38 12.60 21.38
N GLU A 107 -20.32 12.08 20.60
CA GLU A 107 -20.22 10.78 19.93
C GLU A 107 -19.11 10.75 18.88
N HIS A 108 -18.48 9.59 18.75
CA HIS A 108 -17.38 9.33 17.82
C HIS A 108 -17.88 8.50 16.65
N PHE A 109 -17.50 8.92 15.44
CA PHE A 109 -17.90 8.29 14.20
C PHE A 109 -16.67 8.03 13.33
N ARG A 110 -16.74 7.00 12.48
CA ARG A 110 -15.65 6.57 11.58
C ARG A 110 -16.20 6.30 10.19
N LEU A 111 -15.38 6.49 9.16
CA LEU A 111 -15.75 6.14 7.79
C LEU A 111 -16.05 4.62 7.71
N GLY A 112 -17.17 4.26 7.09
CA GLY A 112 -17.61 2.86 7.00
C GLY A 112 -18.23 2.25 8.27
N MET A 113 -18.56 3.05 9.28
CA MET A 113 -19.32 2.56 10.44
C MET A 113 -20.71 2.05 10.04
N LYS A 114 -21.25 1.06 10.77
CA LYS A 114 -22.65 0.65 10.62
C LYS A 114 -23.57 1.80 11.06
N ASN A 115 -24.51 2.19 10.20
CA ASN A 115 -25.45 3.29 10.41
C ASN A 115 -24.76 4.66 10.66
N PRO A 116 -24.00 5.21 9.70
CA PRO A 116 -23.41 6.54 9.84
C PRO A 116 -24.52 7.59 9.99
N PRO A 117 -24.30 8.67 10.78
CA PRO A 117 -25.23 9.79 10.75
C PRO A 117 -25.32 10.39 9.34
N PRO A 118 -26.42 11.06 9.00
CA PRO A 118 -26.54 11.76 7.72
C PRO A 118 -25.34 12.70 7.47
N PRO A 119 -24.84 12.79 6.23
CA PRO A 119 -23.74 13.70 5.89
C PRO A 119 -24.05 15.13 6.31
N ASN A 120 -23.03 15.88 6.75
CA ASN A 120 -23.19 17.31 6.99
C ASN A 120 -23.25 18.03 5.64
N THR A 121 -24.44 18.43 5.22
CA THR A 121 -24.68 19.16 3.95
C THR A 121 -24.45 20.66 4.05
N ARG A 122 -23.99 21.15 5.21
CA ARG A 122 -23.66 22.58 5.36
C ARG A 122 -22.53 22.92 4.37
N PRO A 123 -22.72 23.91 3.47
CA PRO A 123 -21.69 24.31 2.54
C PRO A 123 -20.44 24.82 3.30
N PRO A 124 -19.23 24.68 2.71
CA PRO A 124 -18.04 25.33 3.24
C PRO A 124 -18.29 26.84 3.33
N VAL A 125 -17.99 27.44 4.49
CA VAL A 125 -17.99 28.90 4.69
C VAL A 125 -16.69 29.50 4.19
#